data_AF-A0A519H2K3-F1
#
_entry.id   AF-A0A519H2K3-F1
#
_cell.length_a   1.000
_cell.length_b   1.000
_cell.length_c   1.000
_cell.angle_alpha   90.00
_cell.angle_beta   90.00
_cell.angle_gamma   90.00
#
_symmetry.space_group_name_H-M   'P 1'
#
loop_
_entity.id
_entity.type
_entity.pdbx_description
1 polymer ?
#
loop_
_entity_poly.entity_id
_entity_poly.type
_entity_poly.pdbx_seq_one_letter_code
_entity_poly.pdbx_strand_id
1 'polypeptide(L)' 'VQDALSAALIDGLGLKPRVAYGPLRVAVSGRRVSPPLFESMELLGKDVTLARLRALVEHVA' A
#
# COMPACT_ATOMS: atom_id res chain seq x y z
N VAL A 1 9.64 4.05 -3.67
CA VAL A 1 8.84 3.62 -2.48
C VAL A 1 8.88 2.10 -2.23
N GLN A 2 8.98 1.29 -3.28
CA GLN A 2 8.95 -0.16 -3.23
C GLN A 2 9.97 -0.78 -2.27
N ASP A 3 11.25 -0.42 -2.35
CA ASP A 3 12.29 -1.04 -1.52
C ASP A 3 12.05 -0.84 -0.02
N ALA A 4 11.61 0.35 0.37
CA ALA A 4 11.27 0.65 1.76
C ALA A 4 10.11 -0.22 2.27
N LEU A 5 9.11 -0.49 1.42
CA LEU A 5 7.99 -1.35 1.78
C LEU A 5 8.37 -2.83 1.77
N SER A 6 9.21 -3.28 0.84
CA SER A 6 9.75 -4.64 0.84
C SER A 6 10.55 -4.91 2.11
N ALA A 7 11.49 -4.01 2.45
CA ALA A 7 12.30 -4.15 3.66
C ALA A 7 11.45 -4.17 4.93
N ALA A 8 10.45 -3.29 5.03
CA ALA A 8 9.60 -3.23 6.22
C ALA A 8 8.62 -4.42 6.32
N LEU A 9 7.90 -4.73 5.25
CA LEU A 9 6.77 -5.67 5.29
C LEU A 9 7.18 -7.10 4.97
N ILE A 10 8.07 -7.30 4.02
CA ILE A 10 8.50 -8.64 3.60
C ILE A 10 9.63 -9.10 4.53
N ASP A 11 10.73 -8.36 4.57
CA ASP A 11 11.91 -8.80 5.33
C ASP A 11 11.69 -8.59 6.84
N GLY A 12 11.17 -7.43 7.23
CA GLY A 12 10.94 -7.07 8.63
C GLY A 12 9.80 -7.84 9.30
N LEU A 13 8.66 -7.99 8.62
CA LEU A 13 7.48 -8.68 9.17
C LEU A 13 7.28 -10.11 8.64
N GLY A 14 8.13 -10.59 7.74
CA GLY A 14 8.02 -11.94 7.17
C GLY A 14 6.79 -12.17 6.29
N LEU A 15 6.12 -11.10 5.82
CA LEU A 15 4.88 -11.24 5.07
C LEU A 15 5.15 -11.64 3.62
N LYS A 16 4.34 -12.57 3.09
CA LYS A 16 4.33 -12.85 1.66
C LYS A 16 3.87 -11.58 0.90
N PRO A 17 4.46 -11.25 -0.27
CA PRO A 17 4.09 -10.05 -1.04
C PRO A 17 2.59 -9.89 -1.29
N ARG A 18 1.90 -11.01 -1.58
CA ARG A 18 0.44 -11.02 -1.79
C ARG A 18 -0.36 -10.55 -0.57
N VAL A 19 0.13 -10.83 0.63
CA VAL A 19 -0.50 -10.42 1.89
C VAL A 19 -0.09 -8.98 2.22
N ALA A 20 1.20 -8.66 2.09
CA ALA A 20 1.74 -7.33 2.40
C ALA A 20 1.10 -6.22 1.55
N TYR A 21 0.96 -6.43 0.25
CA TYR A 21 0.58 -5.37 -0.69
C TYR A 21 -0.92 -5.31 -0.97
N GLY A 22 -1.69 -6.34 -0.63
CA GLY A 22 -3.14 -6.38 -0.81
C GLY A 22 -3.86 -5.17 -0.16
N PRO A 23 -3.64 -4.90 1.14
CA PRO A 23 -4.25 -3.75 1.82
C PRO A 23 -3.83 -2.41 1.22
N LEU A 24 -2.55 -2.24 0.88
CA LEU A 24 -2.04 -1.01 0.25
C LEU A 24 -2.77 -0.72 -1.07
N ARG A 25 -3.03 -1.78 -1.85
CA ARG A 25 -3.73 -1.71 -3.13
C ARG A 25 -5.17 -1.25 -2.99
N VAL A 26 -5.86 -1.78 -1.99
CA VAL A 26 -7.24 -1.39 -1.66
C VAL A 26 -7.27 0.05 -1.17
N ALA A 27 -6.37 0.45 -0.27
CA ALA A 27 -6.29 1.83 0.20
C ALA A 27 -6.06 2.82 -0.95
N VAL A 28 -5.09 2.52 -1.82
CA VAL A 28 -4.70 3.43 -2.91
C VAL A 28 -5.72 3.48 -4.03
N SER A 29 -6.30 2.35 -4.43
CA SER A 29 -7.13 2.26 -5.64
C SER A 29 -8.61 1.93 -5.41
N GLY A 30 -9.01 1.60 -4.18
CA GLY A 30 -10.34 1.09 -3.85
C GLY A 30 -10.61 -0.32 -4.39
N ARG A 31 -9.61 -1.01 -4.97
CA ARG A 31 -9.78 -2.29 -5.64
C ARG A 31 -8.64 -3.26 -5.33
N ARG A 32 -8.94 -4.55 -5.37
CA ARG A 32 -7.91 -5.62 -5.25
C ARG A 32 -7.04 -5.75 -6.50
N VAL A 33 -7.58 -5.40 -7.68
CA VAL A 33 -6.88 -5.35 -8.99
C VAL A 33 -6.91 -3.89 -9.53
N SER A 34 -5.80 -3.39 -10.08
CA SER A 34 -5.45 -1.97 -10.28
C SER A 34 -4.22 -1.88 -11.18
N PRO A 35 -3.79 -0.67 -11.59
CA PRO A 35 -2.48 -0.48 -12.21
C PRO A 35 -1.32 -0.85 -11.26
N PRO A 36 -0.05 -0.75 -11.73
CA PRO A 36 1.13 -0.95 -10.91
C PRO A 36 1.08 -0.09 -9.62
N LEU A 37 1.22 -0.74 -8.46
CA LEU A 37 0.93 -0.14 -7.15
C LEU A 37 1.88 1.00 -6.81
N PHE A 38 3.19 0.78 -6.98
CA PHE A 38 4.21 1.72 -6.53
C PHE A 38 4.23 2.96 -7.42
N GLU A 39 4.07 2.77 -8.73
CA GLU A 39 3.93 3.83 -9.72
C GLU A 39 2.67 4.65 -9.46
N SER A 40 1.56 4.00 -9.09
CA SER A 40 0.35 4.71 -8.68
C SER A 40 0.58 5.56 -7.42
N MET A 41 1.32 5.04 -6.43
CA MET A 41 1.66 5.79 -5.21
C MET A 41 2.60 6.98 -5.51
N GLU A 42 3.54 6.81 -6.42
CA GLU A 42 4.46 7.86 -6.85
C GLU A 42 3.72 8.96 -7.62
N LEU A 43 2.79 8.60 -8.52
CA LEU A 43 1.94 9.55 -9.25
C LEU A 43 1.00 10.34 -8.34
N LEU A 44 0.43 9.71 -7.31
CA LEU A 44 -0.43 10.38 -6.34
C LEU A 44 0.35 11.28 -5.37
N GLY A 45 1.63 10.98 -5.16
CA GLY A 45 2.47 11.64 -4.17
C GLY A 45 2.21 11.17 -2.74
N LYS A 46 3.10 11.61 -1.84
CA LYS A 46 3.16 11.16 -0.44
C LYS A 46 1.89 11.49 0.35
N ASP A 47 1.42 12.74 0.26
CA ASP A 47 0.34 13.22 1.12
C ASP A 47 -0.99 12.51 0.82
N VAL A 48 -1.35 12.40 -0.46
CA VAL A 48 -2.55 11.69 -0.91
C VAL A 48 -2.46 10.20 -0.58
N THR A 49 -1.28 9.59 -0.79
CA THR A 49 -1.06 8.17 -0.45
C THR A 49 -1.27 7.92 1.05
N LEU A 50 -0.66 8.74 1.92
CA LEU A 50 -0.80 8.59 3.37
C LEU A 50 -2.24 8.86 3.85
N ALA A 51 -2.92 9.86 3.27
CA ALA A 51 -4.33 10.13 3.58
C ALA A 51 -5.22 8.92 3.26
N ARG A 52 -5.03 8.30 2.09
CA ARG A 52 -5.76 7.09 1.70
C ARG A 52 -5.47 5.87 2.59
N LEU A 53 -4.20 5.68 2.99
CA LEU A 53 -3.83 4.61 3.92
C LEU A 53 -4.50 4.79 5.28
N ARG A 54 -4.47 6.01 5.84
CA ARG A 54 -5.16 6.32 7.10
C ARG A 54 -6.66 6.10 7.00
N ALA A 55 -7.29 6.55 5.91
CA ALA A 55 -8.72 6.33 5.69
C ALA A 55 -9.09 4.84 5.68
N LEU A 56 -8.24 3.96 5.14
CA LEU A 56 -8.48 2.53 5.22
C LEU A 56 -8.37 2.01 6.66
N VAL A 57 -7.35 2.46 7.43
CA VAL A 57 -7.18 2.06 8.84
C VAL A 57 -8.41 2.44 9.65
N GLU A 58 -8.92 3.67 9.49
CA GLU A 58 -10.15 4.14 10.16
C GLU A 58 -11.39 3.35 9.74
N HIS A 59 -11.43 2.83 8.50
CA HIS A 59 -12.57 2.07 8.01
C HIS A 59 -12.62 0.62 8.52
N VAL A 60 -11.46 0.04 8.85
CA VAL A 60 -11.37 -1.38 9.29
C VAL A 60 -11.21 -1.53 10.80
N ALA A 61 -11.00 -0.43 11.53
CA ALA A 61 -11.00 -0.38 12.99
C ALA A 61 -12.43 -0.44 13.53
#